data_AF-A0A6A6DEB7-F1
#
_entry.id   AF-A0A6A6DEB7-F1
#
_cell.length_a   1.000
_cell.length_b   1.000
_cell.length_c   1.000
_cell.angle_alpha   90.00
_cell.angle_beta   90.00
_cell.angle_gamma   90.00
#
_symmetry.space_group_name_H-M   'P 1'
#
loop_
_entity.id
_entity.type
_entity.pdbx_description
1 polymer ?
#
loop_
_entity_poly.entity_id
_entity_poly.type
_entity_poly.pdbx_seq_one_letter_code
_entity_poly.pdbx_strand_id
1 'polypeptide(L)'
;MFSLKYISTILSLSAFAGSAFAGIVFDSVHGTCGPNAENGGIKLLTDIVNLGKFASDKMATAQRDLKKKDPWEYYRVIATYDTFFDGTHPDGQKRFDDVQGKLAAMSQIGSTPTKIFVACDDNPFWSPSPDGSPQTVVFHDPDKKMDVKFLSSQLTCSGGNAFGKNLIGYRLDVNGVMYVFLCPGQNRGDELLENIKPAQKRILDSMTTMSTTLFHELMHAVFPAMKSDIAGGNDPEGERYGFLGSYTVRSTYANDNPDSLTMFAIAIAFDEFNWSLGVAESKEDVWNRLKRDDPDIITNLGLPQP
;
A
#
# COMPACT_ATOMS: atom_id res chain seq x y z
N MET A 1 35.34 33.32 -2.83
CA MET A 1 34.66 33.78 -1.61
C MET A 1 33.65 34.85 -1.99
N PHE A 2 32.38 34.48 -2.13
CA PHE A 2 31.29 35.46 -2.16
C PHE A 2 30.13 34.91 -1.32
N SER A 3 29.83 35.67 -0.28
CA SER A 3 28.72 35.49 0.65
C SER A 3 27.46 36.07 0.01
N LEU A 4 26.36 35.31 0.03
CA LEU A 4 25.03 35.88 -0.11
C LEU A 4 24.14 35.30 0.97
N LYS A 5 23.68 36.24 1.81
CA LYS A 5 22.82 36.10 2.97
C LYS A 5 21.41 36.51 2.54
N TYR A 6 20.41 35.79 3.03
CA TYR A 6 18.97 36.11 3.11
C TYR A 6 18.15 36.21 1.81
N ILE A 7 17.24 35.26 1.61
CA ILE A 7 15.80 35.56 1.62
C ILE A 7 15.12 34.51 2.51
N SER A 8 14.70 34.97 3.69
CA SER A 8 13.77 34.29 4.57
C SER A 8 12.40 34.31 3.88
N THR A 9 11.96 33.16 3.37
CA THR A 9 10.55 32.96 3.02
C THR A 9 9.95 32.09 4.11
N ILE A 10 9.57 32.72 5.22
CA ILE A 10 8.63 32.13 6.16
C ILE A 10 7.27 32.18 5.45
N LEU A 11 6.95 31.11 4.74
CA LEU A 11 5.58 30.79 4.35
C LEU A 11 4.87 30.31 5.62
N SER A 12 4.28 31.26 6.34
CA SER A 12 3.23 30.97 7.31
C SER A 12 2.00 30.48 6.55
N LEU A 13 1.65 29.21 6.72
CA LEU A 13 0.26 28.75 6.67
C LEU A 13 0.11 27.48 7.50
N SER A 14 0.17 27.67 8.81
CA SER A 14 -0.49 26.81 9.79
C SER A 14 -2.01 26.98 9.60
N ALA A 15 -2.56 26.27 8.62
CA ALA A 15 -3.99 26.07 8.46
C ALA A 15 -4.24 24.65 7.91
N PHE A 16 -3.82 23.62 8.66
CA PHE A 16 -4.53 22.34 8.65
C PHE A 16 -5.86 22.55 9.39
N ALA A 17 -6.73 23.39 8.84
CA ALA A 17 -8.12 23.45 9.23
C ALA A 17 -8.81 22.29 8.50
N GLY A 18 -9.16 21.26 9.28
CA GLY A 18 -9.86 20.03 8.92
C GLY A 18 -10.34 19.94 7.47
N SER A 19 -9.50 19.35 6.62
CA SER A 19 -10.03 18.63 5.46
C SER A 19 -10.81 17.46 6.03
N ALA A 20 -12.13 17.63 6.21
CA ALA A 20 -13.00 16.50 6.43
C ALA A 20 -12.76 15.56 5.23
N PHE A 21 -12.18 14.38 5.51
CA PHE A 21 -12.00 13.31 4.55
C PHE A 21 -13.38 12.79 4.17
N ALA A 22 -14.10 13.51 3.31
CA ALA A 22 -15.55 13.37 3.14
C ALA A 22 -15.97 11.96 2.68
N GLY A 23 -15.05 11.20 2.07
CA GLY A 23 -15.26 9.82 1.66
C GLY A 23 -14.84 8.75 2.68
N ILE A 24 -13.84 8.99 3.53
CA ILE A 24 -13.30 7.94 4.44
C ILE A 24 -13.69 8.23 5.88
N VAL A 25 -14.41 7.28 6.48
CA VAL A 25 -14.86 7.34 7.87
C VAL A 25 -14.25 6.19 8.65
N PHE A 26 -13.51 6.50 9.72
CA PHE A 26 -13.02 5.49 10.65
C PHE A 26 -14.08 5.15 11.70
N ASP A 27 -14.08 3.90 12.15
CA ASP A 27 -15.01 3.38 13.14
C ASP A 27 -14.91 4.11 14.49
N SER A 28 -15.73 5.14 14.64
CA SER A 28 -15.91 5.89 15.89
C SER A 28 -16.94 5.24 16.82
N VAL A 29 -17.71 4.26 16.35
CA VAL A 29 -18.77 3.61 17.12
C VAL A 29 -18.17 2.63 18.11
N HIS A 30 -17.26 1.77 17.66
CA HIS A 30 -16.61 0.78 18.51
C HIS A 30 -15.18 1.16 18.87
N GLY A 31 -14.61 2.18 18.22
CA GLY A 31 -13.26 2.66 18.53
C GLY A 31 -12.17 1.65 18.15
N THR A 32 -12.39 0.86 17.10
CA THR A 32 -11.50 -0.26 16.76
C THR A 32 -10.10 0.19 16.34
N CYS A 33 -9.95 1.40 15.80
CA CYS A 33 -8.67 2.03 15.49
C CYS A 33 -8.06 2.81 16.69
N GLY A 34 -8.39 2.42 17.91
CA GLY A 34 -7.90 2.99 19.16
C GLY A 34 -8.92 3.87 19.90
N PRO A 35 -8.65 4.22 21.17
CA PRO A 35 -9.58 4.94 22.06
C PRO A 35 -9.96 6.34 21.56
N ASN A 36 -9.20 6.88 20.60
CA ASN A 36 -9.55 8.03 19.78
C ASN A 36 -9.44 7.59 18.31
N ALA A 37 -10.38 6.79 17.81
CA ALA A 37 -10.34 6.26 16.45
C ALA A 37 -10.12 7.34 15.38
N GLU A 38 -10.57 8.58 15.63
CA GLU A 38 -10.24 9.74 14.80
C GLU A 38 -8.73 10.00 14.73
N ASN A 39 -8.01 10.03 15.86
CA ASN A 39 -6.57 10.27 15.88
C ASN A 39 -5.75 9.10 15.33
N GLY A 40 -6.17 7.85 15.60
CA GLY A 40 -5.52 6.66 15.06
C GLY A 40 -5.74 6.53 13.56
N GLY A 41 -6.98 6.69 13.12
CA GLY A 41 -7.37 6.68 11.71
C GLY A 41 -6.73 7.81 10.89
N ILE A 42 -6.67 9.03 11.43
CA ILE A 42 -5.98 10.16 10.77
C ILE A 42 -4.51 9.84 10.54
N LYS A 43 -3.83 9.18 11.48
CA LYS A 43 -2.43 8.77 11.31
C LYS A 43 -2.27 7.73 10.21
N LEU A 44 -3.10 6.68 10.20
CA LEU A 44 -3.10 5.67 9.14
C LEU A 44 -3.33 6.33 7.77
N LEU A 45 -4.33 7.21 7.68
CA LEU A 45 -4.67 7.93 6.46
C LEU A 45 -3.55 8.87 5.99
N THR A 46 -2.89 9.54 6.92
CA THR A 46 -1.74 10.41 6.62
C THR A 46 -0.57 9.58 6.09
N ASP A 47 -0.28 8.43 6.70
CA ASP A 47 0.79 7.52 6.29
C ASP A 47 0.57 7.02 4.85
N ILE A 48 -0.65 6.58 4.51
CA ILE A 48 -0.95 6.12 3.14
C ILE A 48 -0.93 7.24 2.10
N VAL A 49 -1.36 8.46 2.46
CA VAL A 49 -1.30 9.63 1.58
C VAL A 49 0.16 9.98 1.29
N ASN A 50 1.00 10.00 2.34
CA ASN A 50 2.42 10.24 2.21
C ASN A 50 3.11 9.15 1.38
N LEU A 51 2.74 7.88 1.58
CA LEU A 51 3.27 6.74 0.84
C LEU A 51 2.99 6.87 -0.67
N GLY A 52 1.73 7.10 -1.04
CA GLY A 52 1.34 7.29 -2.44
C GLY A 52 1.98 8.53 -3.07
N LYS A 53 2.03 9.63 -2.31
CA LYS A 53 2.69 10.88 -2.76
C LYS A 53 4.18 10.67 -3.00
N PHE A 54 4.89 10.09 -2.05
CA PHE A 54 6.33 9.89 -2.13
C PHE A 54 6.69 8.99 -3.31
N ALA A 55 5.99 7.86 -3.48
CA ALA A 55 6.25 6.94 -4.57
C ALA A 55 5.97 7.58 -5.94
N SER A 56 4.84 8.27 -6.10
CA SER A 56 4.51 8.97 -7.36
C SER A 56 5.47 10.13 -7.69
N ASP A 57 5.87 10.93 -6.70
CA ASP A 57 6.84 12.03 -6.87
C ASP A 57 8.23 11.49 -7.28
N LYS A 58 8.66 10.36 -6.70
CA LYS A 58 9.92 9.68 -7.06
C LYS A 58 9.88 9.16 -8.49
N MET A 59 8.77 8.54 -8.91
CA MET A 59 8.58 8.13 -10.32
C MET A 59 8.64 9.31 -11.29
N ALA A 60 7.92 10.40 -10.98
CA ALA A 60 7.93 11.62 -11.80
C ALA A 60 9.33 12.23 -11.95
N THR A 61 10.08 12.25 -10.84
CA THR A 61 11.46 12.76 -10.81
C THR A 61 12.41 11.82 -11.55
N ALA A 62 12.19 10.51 -11.50
CA ALA A 62 12.96 9.53 -12.28
C ALA A 62 12.86 9.78 -13.79
N GLN A 63 11.65 10.02 -14.30
CA GLN A 63 11.42 10.34 -15.72
C GLN A 63 12.07 11.65 -16.16
N ARG A 64 12.09 12.66 -15.29
CA ARG A 64 12.53 14.02 -15.64
C ARG A 64 14.03 14.22 -15.52
N ASP A 65 14.62 13.87 -14.37
CA ASP A 65 15.95 14.39 -14.02
C ASP A 65 16.86 13.51 -13.15
N LEU A 66 16.36 12.47 -12.47
CA LEU A 66 17.22 11.67 -11.59
C LEU A 66 18.41 11.05 -12.33
N LYS A 67 18.22 10.55 -13.56
CA LYS A 67 19.33 9.92 -14.32
C LYS A 67 20.58 10.82 -14.40
N LYS A 68 20.39 12.14 -14.46
CA LYS A 68 21.50 13.11 -14.53
C LYS A 68 21.94 13.62 -13.15
N LYS A 69 21.00 13.80 -12.22
CA LYS A 69 21.26 14.42 -10.90
C LYS A 69 21.74 13.43 -9.86
N ASP A 70 21.16 12.24 -9.87
CA ASP A 70 21.44 11.15 -8.94
C ASP A 70 21.23 9.80 -9.65
N PRO A 71 22.25 9.30 -10.37
CA PRO A 71 22.16 8.03 -11.10
C PRO A 71 21.84 6.83 -10.19
N TRP A 72 22.25 6.88 -8.92
CA TRP A 72 21.97 5.83 -7.95
C TRP A 72 20.49 5.78 -7.60
N GLU A 73 19.89 6.93 -7.31
CA GLU A 73 18.45 7.01 -7.04
C GLU A 73 17.64 6.66 -8.29
N TYR A 74 18.08 7.09 -9.47
CA TYR A 74 17.46 6.67 -10.74
C TYR A 74 17.47 5.14 -10.89
N TYR A 75 18.62 4.49 -10.70
CA TYR A 75 18.73 3.04 -10.75
C TYR A 75 17.82 2.37 -9.72
N ARG A 76 17.80 2.86 -8.47
CA ARG A 76 16.95 2.32 -7.40
C ARG A 76 15.48 2.34 -7.80
N VAL A 77 14.96 3.47 -8.27
CA VAL A 77 13.56 3.61 -8.68
C VAL A 77 13.24 2.71 -9.88
N ILE A 78 14.04 2.76 -10.95
CA ILE A 78 13.76 2.01 -12.18
C ILE A 78 13.94 0.50 -12.01
N ALA A 79 14.97 0.04 -11.29
CA ALA A 79 15.15 -1.38 -11.03
C ALA A 79 14.04 -1.95 -10.13
N THR A 80 13.61 -1.18 -9.11
CA THR A 80 12.47 -1.57 -8.27
C THR A 80 11.18 -1.59 -9.09
N TYR A 81 10.96 -0.61 -9.97
CA TYR A 81 9.81 -0.58 -10.87
C TYR A 81 9.78 -1.81 -11.79
N ASP A 82 10.91 -2.16 -12.43
CA ASP A 82 11.00 -3.34 -13.30
C ASP A 82 10.66 -4.64 -12.58
N THR A 83 11.03 -4.73 -11.30
CA THR A 83 10.76 -5.89 -10.46
C THR A 83 9.26 -6.16 -10.32
N PHE A 84 8.45 -5.11 -10.18
CA PHE A 84 7.01 -5.25 -9.95
C PHE A 84 6.14 -5.11 -11.19
N PHE A 85 6.61 -4.41 -12.23
CA PHE A 85 5.77 -4.03 -13.38
C PHE A 85 6.38 -4.32 -14.75
N ASP A 86 7.58 -4.90 -14.80
CA ASP A 86 8.32 -5.18 -16.04
C ASP A 86 8.46 -3.94 -16.92
N GLY A 87 9.45 -3.10 -16.61
CA GLY A 87 9.71 -1.87 -17.35
C GLY A 87 10.23 -2.14 -18.76
N THR A 88 10.59 -3.38 -19.07
CA THR A 88 11.02 -3.81 -20.41
C THR A 88 9.88 -4.31 -21.29
N HIS A 89 8.66 -4.43 -20.75
CA HIS A 89 7.50 -4.86 -21.51
C HIS A 89 7.23 -3.90 -22.69
N PRO A 90 6.68 -4.37 -23.84
CA PRO A 90 6.38 -3.52 -24.99
C PRO A 90 5.53 -2.27 -24.71
N ASP A 91 4.73 -2.27 -23.63
CA ASP A 91 3.95 -1.12 -23.17
C ASP A 91 4.47 -0.53 -21.83
N GLY A 92 5.75 -0.75 -21.50
CA GLY A 92 6.37 -0.36 -20.22
C GLY A 92 6.17 1.11 -19.85
N GLN A 93 6.22 2.04 -20.82
CA GLN A 93 5.94 3.45 -20.56
C GLN A 93 4.48 3.69 -20.13
N LYS A 94 3.53 3.04 -20.81
CA LYS A 94 2.10 3.13 -20.46
C LYS A 94 1.87 2.54 -19.06
N ARG A 95 2.51 1.41 -18.76
CA ARG A 95 2.45 0.81 -17.41
C ARG A 95 3.02 1.74 -16.36
N PHE A 96 4.11 2.44 -16.65
CA PHE A 96 4.76 3.35 -15.72
C PHE A 96 3.85 4.53 -15.41
N ASP A 97 3.25 5.13 -16.44
CA ASP A 97 2.34 6.27 -16.29
C ASP A 97 1.05 5.87 -15.54
N ASP A 98 0.53 4.67 -15.77
CA ASP A 98 -0.64 4.13 -15.05
C ASP A 98 -0.34 3.87 -13.56
N VAL A 99 0.81 3.24 -13.24
CA VAL A 99 1.25 3.05 -11.85
C VAL A 99 1.45 4.39 -11.15
N GLN A 100 2.15 5.33 -11.79
CA GLN A 100 2.34 6.68 -11.24
C GLN A 100 1.00 7.38 -11.01
N GLY A 101 0.06 7.27 -11.95
CA GLY A 101 -1.27 7.87 -11.85
C GLY A 101 -2.09 7.30 -10.68
N LYS A 102 -2.07 5.97 -10.50
CA LYS A 102 -2.74 5.29 -9.38
C LYS A 102 -2.14 5.71 -8.03
N LEU A 103 -0.81 5.76 -7.92
CA LEU A 103 -0.12 6.25 -6.70
C LEU A 103 -0.41 7.73 -6.41
N ALA A 104 -0.47 8.56 -7.45
CA ALA A 104 -0.84 9.97 -7.31
C ALA A 104 -2.30 10.13 -6.85
N ALA A 105 -3.23 9.33 -7.36
CA ALA A 105 -4.62 9.31 -6.90
C ALA A 105 -4.73 8.86 -5.44
N MET A 106 -3.90 7.91 -4.99
CA MET A 106 -3.82 7.54 -3.57
C MET A 106 -3.35 8.70 -2.66
N SER A 107 -2.51 9.62 -3.16
CA SER A 107 -2.16 10.83 -2.41
C SER A 107 -3.34 11.80 -2.23
N GLN A 108 -4.42 11.62 -3.00
CA GLN A 108 -5.64 12.42 -2.96
C GLN A 108 -6.84 11.61 -2.44
N ILE A 109 -6.60 10.45 -1.84
CA ILE A 109 -7.63 9.49 -1.44
C ILE A 109 -8.69 10.10 -0.52
N GLY A 110 -8.29 11.08 0.28
CA GLY A 110 -9.15 11.84 1.16
C GLY A 110 -10.29 12.62 0.49
N SER A 111 -10.15 12.88 -0.82
CA SER A 111 -11.14 13.57 -1.66
C SER A 111 -11.99 12.60 -2.49
N THR A 112 -11.89 11.29 -2.26
CA THR A 112 -12.69 10.30 -2.97
C THR A 112 -14.19 10.52 -2.72
N PRO A 113 -15.05 10.46 -3.75
CA PRO A 113 -16.50 10.58 -3.58
C PRO A 113 -17.12 9.29 -3.01
N THR A 114 -16.41 8.17 -3.07
CA THR A 114 -16.86 6.88 -2.55
C THR A 114 -16.88 6.92 -1.02
N LYS A 115 -18.01 6.53 -0.42
CA LYS A 115 -18.08 6.36 1.03
C LYS A 115 -17.42 5.04 1.43
N ILE A 116 -16.31 5.14 2.15
CA ILE A 116 -15.50 4.04 2.64
C ILE A 116 -15.49 4.10 4.17
N PHE A 117 -15.94 3.03 4.82
CA PHE A 117 -15.87 2.86 6.26
C PHE A 117 -14.66 1.99 6.60
N VAL A 118 -13.84 2.39 7.57
CA VAL A 118 -12.62 1.67 7.96
C VAL A 118 -12.70 1.26 9.43
N ALA A 119 -12.50 -0.02 9.72
CA ALA A 119 -12.36 -0.56 11.07
C ALA A 119 -11.04 -1.31 11.22
N CYS A 120 -10.40 -1.19 12.39
CA CYS A 120 -9.11 -1.86 12.66
C CYS A 120 -9.26 -3.16 13.46
N ASP A 121 -10.51 -3.58 13.68
CA ASP A 121 -10.93 -4.87 14.20
C ASP A 121 -12.37 -5.09 13.73
N ASP A 122 -12.68 -6.29 13.24
CA ASP A 122 -14.01 -6.64 12.74
C ASP A 122 -14.88 -7.33 13.80
N ASN A 123 -14.32 -7.71 14.96
CA ASN A 123 -15.03 -8.43 16.02
C ASN A 123 -16.39 -7.81 16.40
N PRO A 124 -16.55 -6.47 16.52
CA PRO A 124 -17.84 -5.88 16.90
C PRO A 124 -18.91 -5.96 15.81
N PHE A 125 -18.51 -6.24 14.56
CA PHE A 125 -19.38 -6.17 13.39
C PHE A 125 -19.98 -7.51 13.02
N TRP A 126 -19.46 -8.61 13.57
CA TRP A 126 -19.89 -9.95 13.22
C TRP A 126 -20.44 -10.71 14.42
N SER A 127 -21.55 -11.40 14.21
CA SER A 127 -22.05 -12.39 15.17
C SER A 127 -22.54 -13.67 14.47
N PRO A 128 -22.54 -14.81 15.19
CA PRO A 128 -23.23 -16.00 14.71
C PRO A 128 -24.72 -15.72 14.47
N SER A 129 -25.30 -16.37 13.47
CA SER A 129 -26.72 -16.19 13.17
C SER A 129 -27.62 -16.59 14.36
N PRO A 130 -28.58 -15.74 14.78
CA PRO A 130 -29.45 -16.02 15.93
C PRO A 130 -30.41 -17.19 15.71
N ASP A 131 -30.64 -17.59 14.46
CA ASP A 131 -31.43 -18.77 14.11
C ASP A 131 -30.70 -20.11 14.35
N GLY A 132 -29.46 -20.06 14.84
CA GLY A 132 -28.64 -21.24 15.10
C GLY A 132 -28.12 -21.93 13.84
N SER A 133 -28.30 -21.32 12.66
CA SER A 133 -27.76 -21.83 11.40
C SER A 133 -26.23 -21.74 11.40
N PRO A 134 -25.51 -22.88 11.32
CA PRO A 134 -24.04 -22.86 11.23
C PRO A 134 -23.54 -22.36 9.87
N GLN A 135 -24.45 -22.09 8.92
CA GLN A 135 -24.13 -21.68 7.55
C GLN A 135 -24.21 -20.17 7.34
N THR A 136 -24.59 -19.40 8.36
CA THR A 136 -24.76 -17.95 8.22
C THR A 136 -24.12 -17.17 9.36
N VAL A 137 -23.57 -16.01 9.01
CA VAL A 137 -23.08 -14.99 9.94
C VAL A 137 -23.86 -13.69 9.72
N VAL A 138 -23.97 -12.87 10.76
CA VAL A 138 -24.67 -11.60 10.71
C VAL A 138 -23.66 -10.47 10.78
N PHE A 139 -23.73 -9.58 9.81
CA PHE A 139 -23.04 -8.30 9.80
C PHE A 139 -23.94 -7.23 10.44
N HIS A 140 -23.41 -6.53 11.43
CA HIS A 140 -24.07 -5.40 12.08
C HIS A 140 -23.64 -4.10 11.40
N ASP A 141 -24.45 -3.60 10.46
CA ASP A 141 -24.14 -2.40 9.69
C ASP A 141 -24.23 -1.14 10.59
N PRO A 142 -23.10 -0.46 10.90
CA PRO A 142 -23.09 0.73 11.74
C PRO A 142 -23.73 1.95 11.04
N ASP A 143 -23.72 2.00 9.71
CA ASP A 143 -24.23 3.13 8.93
C ASP A 143 -25.75 3.10 8.84
N LYS A 144 -26.29 1.91 8.51
CA LYS A 144 -27.73 1.72 8.33
C LYS A 144 -28.44 1.26 9.60
N LYS A 145 -27.69 0.90 10.65
CA LYS A 145 -28.22 0.34 11.91
C LYS A 145 -29.12 -0.87 11.66
N MET A 146 -28.64 -1.78 10.83
CA MET A 146 -29.37 -2.98 10.43
C MET A 146 -28.47 -4.21 10.40
N ASP A 147 -29.09 -5.38 10.49
CA ASP A 147 -28.40 -6.66 10.37
C ASP A 147 -28.50 -7.18 8.93
N VAL A 148 -27.37 -7.62 8.39
CA VAL A 148 -27.27 -8.23 7.06
C VAL A 148 -26.72 -9.65 7.19
N LYS A 149 -27.42 -10.63 6.63
CA LYS A 149 -27.00 -12.03 6.68
C LYS A 149 -26.05 -12.36 5.54
N PHE A 150 -24.93 -13.01 5.86
CA PHE A 150 -23.96 -13.55 4.92
C PHE A 150 -23.80 -15.06 5.11
N LEU A 151 -23.24 -15.74 4.12
CA LEU A 151 -22.80 -17.13 4.26
C LEU A 151 -21.63 -17.20 5.25
N SER A 152 -21.50 -18.30 5.98
CA SER A 152 -20.38 -18.52 6.92
C SER A 152 -19.01 -18.64 6.23
N SER A 153 -18.97 -18.71 4.90
CA SER A 153 -17.75 -18.58 4.10
C SER A 153 -17.29 -17.13 3.88
N GLN A 154 -18.06 -16.14 4.34
CA GLN A 154 -17.66 -14.73 4.28
C GLN A 154 -16.33 -14.52 5.01
N LEU A 155 -15.40 -13.77 4.43
CA LEU A 155 -14.12 -13.45 5.06
C LEU A 155 -14.33 -12.57 6.30
N THR A 156 -13.75 -12.96 7.44
CA THR A 156 -13.72 -12.20 8.71
C THR A 156 -12.38 -12.41 9.41
N CYS A 157 -11.84 -11.41 10.10
CA CYS A 157 -10.67 -11.54 10.99
C CYS A 157 -11.03 -12.27 12.30
N SER A 158 -12.26 -12.06 12.82
CA SER A 158 -12.79 -12.74 14.00
C SER A 158 -12.91 -14.24 13.73
N GLY A 159 -12.38 -15.09 14.60
CA GLY A 159 -12.22 -16.54 14.43
C GLY A 159 -13.50 -17.41 14.38
N GLY A 160 -14.58 -16.96 13.76
CA GLY A 160 -15.85 -17.68 13.61
C GLY A 160 -15.98 -18.52 12.33
N ASN A 161 -15.14 -18.29 11.32
CA ASN A 161 -15.11 -19.10 10.09
C ASN A 161 -13.69 -19.63 9.81
N ALA A 162 -13.60 -20.74 9.08
CA ALA A 162 -12.33 -21.39 8.75
C ALA A 162 -11.47 -20.58 7.75
N PHE A 163 -12.03 -19.55 7.12
CA PHE A 163 -11.43 -18.82 6.00
C PHE A 163 -10.64 -17.56 6.43
N GLY A 164 -10.80 -17.11 7.67
CA GLY A 164 -10.28 -15.83 8.16
C GLY A 164 -8.91 -15.81 8.84
N LYS A 165 -8.38 -16.98 9.24
CA LYS A 165 -7.29 -17.07 10.25
C LYS A 165 -5.98 -16.36 9.88
N ASN A 166 -5.73 -16.17 8.59
CA ASN A 166 -4.50 -15.57 8.07
C ASN A 166 -4.75 -14.25 7.31
N LEU A 167 -5.96 -13.68 7.40
CA LEU A 167 -6.24 -12.40 6.75
C LEU A 167 -5.48 -11.28 7.47
N ILE A 168 -4.86 -10.42 6.67
CA ILE A 168 -4.29 -9.15 7.14
C ILE A 168 -5.30 -8.01 7.03
N GLY A 169 -6.23 -8.11 6.09
CA GLY A 169 -7.36 -7.21 5.90
C GLY A 169 -8.31 -7.80 4.88
N TYR A 170 -9.48 -7.19 4.75
CA TYR A 170 -10.43 -7.50 3.69
C TYR A 170 -11.40 -6.33 3.51
N ARG A 171 -12.23 -6.41 2.48
CA ARG A 171 -13.32 -5.46 2.23
C ARG A 171 -14.66 -6.14 1.99
N LEU A 172 -15.72 -5.37 2.16
CA LEU A 172 -17.10 -5.79 1.98
C LEU A 172 -17.92 -4.62 1.44
N ASP A 173 -18.68 -4.83 0.36
CA ASP A 173 -19.70 -3.86 -0.07
C ASP A 173 -21.04 -4.25 0.56
N VAL A 174 -21.61 -3.32 1.34
CA VAL A 174 -22.96 -3.45 1.88
C VAL A 174 -23.76 -2.21 1.52
N ASN A 175 -24.81 -2.40 0.71
CA ASN A 175 -25.73 -1.33 0.31
C ASN A 175 -25.04 -0.10 -0.29
N GLY A 176 -23.95 -0.28 -1.05
CA GLY A 176 -23.21 0.79 -1.70
C GLY A 176 -22.26 1.55 -0.76
N VAL A 177 -21.98 1.02 0.43
CA VAL A 177 -20.92 1.46 1.32
C VAL A 177 -19.82 0.41 1.29
N MET A 178 -18.59 0.84 1.01
CA MET A 178 -17.42 -0.04 1.05
C MET A 178 -16.89 -0.06 2.49
N TYR A 179 -16.85 -1.23 3.11
CA TYR A 179 -16.24 -1.45 4.42
C TYR A 179 -14.86 -2.07 4.21
N VAL A 180 -13.85 -1.50 4.86
CA VAL A 180 -12.49 -2.03 4.92
C VAL A 180 -12.21 -2.42 6.36
N PHE A 181 -11.85 -3.68 6.56
CA PHE A 181 -11.51 -4.23 7.86
C PHE A 181 -10.03 -4.58 7.87
N LEU A 182 -9.29 -4.03 8.82
CA LEU A 182 -7.89 -4.36 9.05
C LEU A 182 -7.83 -5.40 10.18
N CYS A 183 -7.09 -6.48 9.96
CA CYS A 183 -6.97 -7.57 10.93
C CYS A 183 -5.73 -7.33 11.82
N PRO A 184 -5.90 -7.01 13.11
CA PRO A 184 -4.78 -6.58 13.97
C PRO A 184 -3.80 -7.71 14.29
N GLY A 185 -4.27 -8.97 14.26
CA GLY A 185 -3.47 -10.15 14.63
C GLY A 185 -2.31 -10.48 13.68
N GLN A 186 -2.25 -9.88 12.48
CA GLN A 186 -1.29 -10.26 11.43
C GLN A 186 -0.39 -9.10 10.93
N ASN A 187 -0.59 -7.86 11.41
CA ASN A 187 -0.04 -6.63 10.76
C ASN A 187 1.05 -5.87 11.55
N ARG A 188 1.97 -6.55 12.23
CA ARG A 188 2.90 -5.88 13.19
C ARG A 188 2.18 -5.00 14.24
N GLY A 189 0.87 -5.20 14.43
CA GLY A 189 0.01 -4.36 15.27
C GLY A 189 -0.19 -2.94 14.69
N ASP A 190 -0.01 -1.93 15.53
CA ASP A 190 -0.28 -0.51 15.24
C ASP A 190 0.96 0.26 14.74
N GLU A 191 2.04 -0.44 14.36
CA GLU A 191 3.27 0.21 13.87
C GLU A 191 3.01 0.88 12.51
N LEU A 192 3.10 2.21 12.45
CA LEU A 192 3.06 2.96 11.18
C LEU A 192 4.33 2.71 10.36
N LEU A 193 4.24 2.85 9.03
CA LEU A 193 5.37 2.61 8.13
C LEU A 193 6.55 3.53 8.44
N GLU A 194 6.28 4.80 8.76
CA GLU A 194 7.29 5.81 9.14
C GLU A 194 8.13 5.43 10.38
N ASN A 195 7.62 4.51 11.22
CA ASN A 195 8.33 4.05 12.42
C ASN A 195 9.25 2.86 12.15
N ILE A 196 9.10 2.22 10.99
CA ILE A 196 9.92 1.08 10.60
C ILE A 196 11.30 1.56 10.15
N LYS A 197 12.34 0.96 10.73
CA LYS A 197 13.71 1.11 10.27
C LYS A 197 14.18 -0.21 9.66
N PRO A 198 14.21 -0.32 8.32
CA PRO A 198 14.70 -1.53 7.68
C PRO A 198 16.18 -1.73 8.02
N ALA A 199 16.57 -2.99 8.14
CA ALA A 199 17.97 -3.38 8.22
C ALA A 199 18.37 -4.07 6.91
N GLN A 200 19.65 -3.99 6.57
CA GLN A 200 20.21 -4.71 5.42
C GLN A 200 19.82 -6.20 5.48
N LYS A 201 19.54 -6.81 4.33
CA LYS A 201 19.09 -8.20 4.14
C LYS A 201 17.71 -8.52 4.70
N ARG A 202 16.94 -7.55 5.20
CA ARG A 202 15.53 -7.77 5.51
C ARG A 202 14.73 -7.97 4.23
N ILE A 203 13.74 -8.87 4.29
CA ILE A 203 12.79 -9.11 3.20
C ILE A 203 11.73 -8.02 3.17
N LEU A 204 11.28 -7.63 1.99
CA LEU A 204 10.30 -6.56 1.80
C LEU A 204 8.96 -6.90 2.44
N ASP A 205 8.51 -8.16 2.33
CA ASP A 205 7.26 -8.64 2.94
C ASP A 205 7.22 -8.40 4.45
N SER A 206 8.38 -8.37 5.11
CA SER A 206 8.42 -8.10 6.54
C SER A 206 8.16 -6.65 6.90
N MET A 207 8.02 -5.74 5.93
CA MET A 207 7.76 -4.31 6.13
C MET A 207 6.27 -3.95 6.08
N THR A 208 5.37 -4.93 5.90
CA THR A 208 3.92 -4.68 5.89
C THR A 208 3.42 -4.25 7.26
N THR A 209 2.52 -3.26 7.26
CA THR A 209 1.87 -2.69 8.44
C THR A 209 0.36 -2.59 8.25
N MET A 210 -0.35 -2.15 9.30
CA MET A 210 -1.74 -1.76 9.18
C MET A 210 -1.95 -0.64 8.15
N SER A 211 -1.03 0.34 8.07
CA SER A 211 -1.08 1.39 7.05
C SER A 211 -0.95 0.83 5.63
N THR A 212 0.00 -0.07 5.38
CA THR A 212 0.18 -0.62 4.03
C THR A 212 -0.95 -1.56 3.64
N THR A 213 -1.55 -2.25 4.61
CA THR A 213 -2.76 -3.05 4.40
C THR A 213 -3.95 -2.15 4.06
N LEU A 214 -4.11 -1.02 4.77
CA LEU A 214 -5.12 -0.04 4.43
C LEU A 214 -4.88 0.54 3.03
N PHE A 215 -3.62 0.84 2.68
CA PHE A 215 -3.25 1.29 1.33
C PHE A 215 -3.74 0.28 0.29
N HIS A 216 -3.38 -1.00 0.47
CA HIS A 216 -3.79 -2.11 -0.38
C HIS A 216 -5.31 -2.20 -0.54
N GLU A 217 -6.07 -2.21 0.56
CA GLU A 217 -7.54 -2.35 0.49
C GLU A 217 -8.20 -1.14 -0.17
N LEU A 218 -7.66 0.05 0.02
CA LEU A 218 -8.15 1.26 -0.64
C LEU A 218 -7.85 1.28 -2.14
N MET A 219 -6.80 0.61 -2.61
CA MET A 219 -6.58 0.42 -4.04
C MET A 219 -7.77 -0.29 -4.68
N HIS A 220 -8.27 -1.35 -4.05
CA HIS A 220 -9.46 -2.05 -4.54
C HIS A 220 -10.71 -1.17 -4.48
N ALA A 221 -10.87 -0.39 -3.41
CA ALA A 221 -12.04 0.48 -3.24
C ALA A 221 -12.10 1.62 -4.26
N VAL A 222 -10.95 2.11 -4.72
CA VAL A 222 -10.86 3.29 -5.60
C VAL A 222 -10.61 2.94 -7.06
N PHE A 223 -10.05 1.78 -7.34
CA PHE A 223 -9.80 1.32 -8.70
C PHE A 223 -10.60 0.02 -8.96
N PRO A 224 -11.80 0.11 -9.57
CA PRO A 224 -12.67 -1.05 -9.80
C PRO A 224 -12.06 -2.17 -10.66
N ALA A 225 -11.01 -1.86 -11.42
CA ALA A 225 -10.30 -2.84 -12.25
C ALA A 225 -9.30 -3.70 -11.47
N MET A 226 -9.05 -3.40 -10.18
CA MET A 226 -8.11 -4.16 -9.37
C MET A 226 -8.58 -5.61 -9.21
N LYS A 227 -7.64 -6.53 -9.37
CA LYS A 227 -7.83 -7.96 -9.14
C LYS A 227 -8.12 -8.20 -7.68
N SER A 228 -9.13 -9.03 -7.41
CA SER A 228 -9.48 -9.52 -6.07
C SER A 228 -9.28 -11.03 -6.04
N ASP A 229 -8.88 -11.59 -4.90
CA ASP A 229 -8.89 -13.03 -4.70
C ASP A 229 -9.41 -13.43 -3.32
N ILE A 230 -10.62 -13.98 -3.28
CA ILE A 230 -11.19 -14.57 -2.07
C ILE A 230 -10.53 -15.92 -1.69
N ALA A 231 -9.76 -16.52 -2.60
CA ALA A 231 -9.01 -17.78 -2.39
C ALA A 231 -7.57 -17.56 -1.91
N GLY A 232 -7.17 -16.31 -1.60
CA GLY A 232 -5.91 -16.00 -0.93
C GLY A 232 -4.66 -16.24 -1.77
N GLY A 233 -4.71 -15.89 -3.05
CA GLY A 233 -3.58 -15.96 -3.99
C GLY A 233 -3.50 -17.26 -4.79
N ASN A 234 -4.55 -18.08 -4.76
CA ASN A 234 -4.60 -19.37 -5.43
C ASN A 234 -5.41 -19.35 -6.73
N ASP A 235 -6.26 -18.34 -6.96
CA ASP A 235 -6.98 -18.21 -8.22
C ASP A 235 -6.00 -17.79 -9.32
N PRO A 236 -5.84 -18.54 -10.43
CA PRO A 236 -4.97 -18.19 -11.55
C PRO A 236 -5.14 -16.75 -12.08
N GLU A 237 -6.36 -16.21 -12.03
CA GLU A 237 -6.68 -14.85 -12.48
C GLU A 237 -6.83 -13.84 -11.34
N GLY A 238 -6.68 -14.31 -10.10
CA GLY A 238 -6.80 -13.53 -8.89
C GLY A 238 -5.56 -12.73 -8.54
N GLU A 239 -5.70 -11.98 -7.48
CA GLU A 239 -4.65 -11.25 -6.81
C GLU A 239 -3.44 -12.12 -6.44
N ARG A 240 -2.25 -11.51 -6.35
CA ARG A 240 -1.03 -12.14 -5.87
C ARG A 240 -0.40 -11.31 -4.77
N TYR A 241 -0.11 -11.99 -3.66
CA TYR A 241 0.40 -11.37 -2.43
C TYR A 241 1.90 -11.56 -2.25
N GLY A 242 2.50 -10.61 -1.55
CA GLY A 242 3.90 -10.54 -1.24
C GLY A 242 4.78 -10.20 -2.44
N PHE A 243 6.08 -10.12 -2.17
CA PHE A 243 7.10 -9.87 -3.18
C PHE A 243 7.04 -10.90 -4.30
N LEU A 244 7.08 -12.20 -3.95
CA LEU A 244 7.12 -13.28 -4.95
C LEU A 244 5.85 -13.31 -5.78
N GLY A 245 4.68 -13.18 -5.16
CA GLY A 245 3.40 -13.13 -5.86
C GLY A 245 3.36 -11.97 -6.85
N SER A 246 3.68 -10.76 -6.38
CA SER A 246 3.74 -9.56 -7.22
C SER A 246 4.73 -9.70 -8.37
N TYR A 247 5.90 -10.29 -8.12
CA TYR A 247 6.90 -10.58 -9.14
C TYR A 247 6.39 -11.55 -10.22
N THR A 248 5.62 -12.58 -9.84
CA THR A 248 5.09 -13.57 -10.81
C THR A 248 4.12 -12.97 -11.82
N VAL A 249 3.46 -11.85 -11.47
CA VAL A 249 2.48 -11.17 -12.35
C VAL A 249 3.02 -9.90 -12.99
N ARG A 250 4.30 -9.55 -12.76
CA ARG A 250 4.92 -8.29 -13.21
C ARG A 250 4.69 -7.97 -14.70
N SER A 251 4.79 -8.97 -15.56
CA SER A 251 4.63 -8.83 -17.01
C SER A 251 3.19 -9.04 -17.51
N THR A 252 2.24 -9.37 -16.63
CA THR A 252 0.85 -9.65 -17.00
C THR A 252 -0.07 -8.52 -16.55
N TYR A 253 -0.71 -8.66 -15.39
CA TYR A 253 -1.69 -7.73 -14.85
C TYR A 253 -1.22 -7.02 -13.58
N ALA A 254 0.10 -6.89 -13.33
CA ALA A 254 0.62 -6.26 -12.12
C ALA A 254 0.11 -4.82 -11.87
N ASN A 255 -0.19 -4.07 -12.92
CA ASN A 255 -0.82 -2.75 -12.80
C ASN A 255 -2.21 -2.79 -12.15
N ASP A 256 -2.89 -3.93 -12.23
CA ASP A 256 -4.19 -4.21 -11.63
C ASP A 256 -4.07 -5.15 -10.43
N ASN A 257 -2.84 -5.46 -9.97
CA ASN A 257 -2.58 -6.21 -8.75
C ASN A 257 -2.26 -5.23 -7.61
N PRO A 258 -3.17 -5.00 -6.65
CA PRO A 258 -3.00 -3.96 -5.64
C PRO A 258 -1.80 -4.21 -4.72
N ASP A 259 -1.42 -5.47 -4.51
CA ASP A 259 -0.21 -5.78 -3.76
C ASP A 259 1.08 -5.39 -4.50
N SER A 260 1.12 -5.46 -5.84
CA SER A 260 2.27 -4.99 -6.62
C SER A 260 2.49 -3.49 -6.42
N LEU A 261 1.40 -2.70 -6.40
CA LEU A 261 1.43 -1.26 -6.13
C LEU A 261 1.83 -0.95 -4.69
N THR A 262 1.31 -1.73 -3.74
CA THR A 262 1.61 -1.57 -2.32
C THR A 262 3.07 -1.88 -2.04
N MET A 263 3.58 -3.03 -2.51
CA MET A 263 4.98 -3.45 -2.33
C MET A 263 5.95 -2.50 -3.01
N PHE A 264 5.63 -2.03 -4.21
CA PHE A 264 6.42 -0.99 -4.86
C PHE A 264 6.45 0.31 -4.04
N ALA A 265 5.31 0.79 -3.54
CA ALA A 265 5.26 2.00 -2.74
C ALA A 265 6.10 1.88 -1.45
N ILE A 266 5.99 0.75 -0.74
CA ILE A 266 6.82 0.42 0.44
C ILE A 266 8.31 0.46 0.08
N ALA A 267 8.69 -0.25 -0.98
CA ALA A 267 10.08 -0.33 -1.44
C ALA A 267 10.66 1.05 -1.80
N ILE A 268 9.85 1.91 -2.42
CA ILE A 268 10.29 3.27 -2.74
C ILE A 268 10.46 4.12 -1.48
N ALA A 269 9.55 4.01 -0.51
CA ALA A 269 9.56 4.78 0.75
C ALA A 269 10.81 4.55 1.61
N PHE A 270 11.38 3.34 1.60
CA PHE A 270 12.65 3.05 2.26
C PHE A 270 13.83 3.33 1.32
N ASP A 271 14.14 4.62 1.14
CA ASP A 271 15.09 5.11 0.13
C ASP A 271 16.58 4.85 0.43
N GLU A 272 16.90 4.38 1.63
CA GLU A 272 18.24 3.94 2.02
C GLU A 272 18.69 2.64 1.32
N PHE A 273 17.75 1.82 0.84
CA PHE A 273 18.01 0.49 0.28
C PHE A 273 17.45 0.32 -1.12
N ASN A 274 18.10 -0.54 -1.90
CA ASN A 274 17.53 -1.09 -3.13
C ASN A 274 16.73 -2.35 -2.81
N TRP A 275 15.55 -2.49 -3.42
CA TRP A 275 14.62 -3.59 -3.16
C TRP A 275 14.29 -4.41 -4.41
N SER A 276 15.08 -4.27 -5.49
CA SER A 276 14.86 -4.97 -6.77
C SER A 276 14.90 -6.50 -6.67
N LEU A 277 15.42 -7.04 -5.57
CA LEU A 277 15.44 -8.48 -5.29
C LEU A 277 14.51 -8.88 -4.13
N GLY A 278 13.64 -7.98 -3.67
CA GLY A 278 12.77 -8.22 -2.52
C GLY A 278 13.49 -8.26 -1.17
N VAL A 279 14.78 -7.91 -1.16
CA VAL A 279 15.63 -7.81 0.02
C VAL A 279 16.30 -6.45 0.06
N ALA A 280 16.49 -5.90 1.25
CA ALA A 280 17.17 -4.62 1.46
C ALA A 280 18.67 -4.74 1.13
N GLU A 281 19.07 -4.28 -0.05
CA GLU A 281 20.48 -4.21 -0.48
C GLU A 281 21.03 -2.79 -0.29
N SER A 282 22.23 -2.69 0.30
CA SER A 282 22.95 -1.42 0.36
C SER A 282 23.45 -1.01 -1.03
N LYS A 283 23.78 0.27 -1.21
CA LYS A 283 24.40 0.76 -2.46
C LYS A 283 25.69 -0.01 -2.81
N GLU A 284 26.49 -0.38 -1.81
CA GLU A 284 27.71 -1.17 -1.97
C GLU A 284 27.42 -2.61 -2.42
N ASP A 285 26.42 -3.27 -1.85
CA ASP A 285 26.01 -4.62 -2.26
C ASP A 285 25.54 -4.64 -3.72
N VAL A 286 24.69 -3.68 -4.07
CA VAL A 286 24.18 -3.53 -5.45
C VAL A 286 25.33 -3.29 -6.41
N TRP A 287 26.28 -2.41 -6.06
CA TRP A 287 27.46 -2.16 -6.89
C TRP A 287 28.28 -3.42 -7.14
N ASN A 288 28.57 -4.17 -6.08
CA ASN A 288 29.36 -5.39 -6.16
C ASN A 288 28.64 -6.49 -6.96
N ARG A 289 27.31 -6.57 -6.84
CA ARG A 289 26.47 -7.47 -7.66
C ARG A 289 26.50 -7.06 -9.12
N LEU A 290 26.22 -5.80 -9.44
CA LEU A 290 26.23 -5.29 -10.82
C LEU A 290 27.60 -5.46 -11.48
N LYS A 291 28.70 -5.18 -10.77
CA LYS A 291 30.04 -5.38 -11.31
C LYS A 291 30.33 -6.83 -11.70
N ARG A 292 29.75 -7.80 -10.97
CA ARG A 292 29.93 -9.23 -11.22
C ARG A 292 28.99 -9.75 -12.31
N ASP A 293 27.72 -9.34 -12.26
CA ASP A 293 26.65 -9.98 -13.03
C ASP A 293 26.25 -9.14 -14.26
N ASP A 294 26.22 -7.81 -14.16
CA ASP A 294 25.71 -6.88 -15.18
C ASP A 294 26.53 -5.56 -15.26
N PRO A 295 27.84 -5.61 -15.59
CA PRO A 295 28.71 -4.43 -15.52
C PRO A 295 28.29 -3.31 -16.48
N ASP A 296 27.59 -3.64 -17.56
CA ASP A 296 27.09 -2.67 -18.53
C ASP A 296 26.07 -1.70 -17.92
N ILE A 297 25.33 -2.10 -16.87
CA ILE A 297 24.40 -1.21 -16.16
C ILE A 297 25.17 -0.05 -15.52
N ILE A 298 26.32 -0.33 -14.89
CA ILE A 298 27.18 0.68 -14.27
C ILE A 298 27.63 1.70 -15.33
N THR A 299 28.11 1.21 -16.46
CA THR A 299 28.61 2.07 -17.55
C THR A 299 27.49 2.86 -18.21
N ASN A 300 26.37 2.23 -18.54
CA ASN A 300 25.25 2.85 -19.26
C ASN A 300 24.50 3.90 -18.44
N LEU A 301 24.45 3.71 -17.11
CA LEU A 301 23.83 4.68 -16.21
C LEU A 301 24.84 5.66 -15.60
N GLY A 302 26.14 5.44 -15.77
CA GLY A 302 27.18 6.27 -15.18
C GLY A 302 27.15 6.22 -13.65
N LEU A 303 26.94 5.03 -13.07
CA LEU A 303 26.87 4.87 -11.62
C LEU A 303 28.25 5.16 -11.02
N PRO A 304 28.39 6.12 -10.08
CA PRO A 304 29.65 6.32 -9.37
C PRO A 304 29.87 5.18 -8.36
N GLN A 305 31.12 4.82 -8.11
CA GLN A 305 31.42 3.90 -7.00
C GLN A 305 30.90 4.49 -5.68
N PRO A 306 30.20 3.69 -4.84
CA PRO A 306 29.63 4.15 -3.58
C PRO A 306 30.68 4.56 -2.54
#